data_AF-A0A543FFU2-F1
#
_entry.id   AF-A0A543FFU2-F1
#
_cell.length_a   1.000
_cell.length_b   1.000
_cell.length_c   1.000
_cell.angle_alpha   90.00
_cell.angle_beta   90.00
_cell.angle_gamma   90.00
#
_symmetry.space_group_name_H-M   'P 1'
#
loop_
_entity.id
_entity.type
_entity.pdbx_description
1 polymer ?
#
loop_
_entity_poly.entity_id
_entity_poly.type
_entity_poly.pdbx_seq_one_letter_code
_entity_poly.pdbx_strand_id
1 'polypeptide(L)'
;MPRPRQHARGGMNQQAIDRANRLRERTRDRRQRSREREKLIAAAAKEYVDAVQAIAAAEASRDREIAQLRAQIEGVQARAAEEIGRHRANQAAAGALIRQHEPDDNAIAELLETTPRALRQLVAIADRGRKRESQEPSISAADDLTDAEEHHH
;
A
#
# COMPACT_ATOMS: atom_id res chain seq x y z
N MET A 1 -3.36 78.91 -72.10
CA MET A 1 -4.30 78.33 -71.10
C MET A 1 -3.72 77.00 -70.58
N PRO A 2 -3.44 76.85 -69.28
CA PRO A 2 -2.75 75.69 -68.73
C PRO A 2 -3.71 74.52 -68.45
N ARG A 3 -3.28 73.29 -68.72
CA ARG A 3 -4.01 72.05 -68.35
C ARG A 3 -3.69 71.65 -66.90
N PRO A 4 -4.67 71.33 -66.04
CA PRO A 4 -4.37 70.82 -64.71
C PRO A 4 -4.17 69.30 -64.71
N ARG A 5 -2.93 68.93 -64.35
CA ARG A 5 -2.50 67.84 -63.44
C ARG A 5 -3.30 66.54 -63.41
N GLN A 6 -2.75 65.53 -64.08
CA GLN A 6 -3.02 64.11 -63.86
C GLN A 6 -2.23 63.59 -62.64
N HIS A 7 -2.78 63.60 -61.43
CA HIS A 7 -2.16 62.90 -60.27
C HIS A 7 -3.17 62.22 -59.31
N ALA A 8 -4.32 61.74 -59.79
CA ALA A 8 -5.31 61.05 -58.93
C ALA A 8 -5.22 59.51 -58.97
N ARG A 9 -4.66 58.90 -60.02
CA ARG A 9 -4.67 57.44 -60.22
C ARG A 9 -3.62 56.66 -59.40
N GLY A 10 -2.50 57.27 -59.03
CA GLY A 10 -1.45 56.61 -58.23
C GLY A 10 -1.81 56.43 -56.74
N GLY A 11 -2.52 57.40 -56.14
CA GLY A 11 -2.88 57.38 -54.72
C GLY A 11 -3.94 56.32 -54.35
N MET A 12 -4.90 56.06 -55.24
CA MET A 12 -5.91 55.01 -55.02
C MET A 12 -5.32 53.59 -55.06
N ASN A 13 -4.29 53.37 -55.89
CA ASN A 13 -3.59 52.08 -55.94
C ASN A 13 -2.74 51.86 -54.67
N GLN A 14 -2.09 52.92 -54.17
CA GLN A 14 -1.33 52.85 -52.92
C GLN A 14 -2.21 52.55 -51.71
N GLN A 15 -3.39 53.18 -51.60
CA GLN A 15 -4.34 52.90 -50.52
C GLN A 15 -4.90 51.47 -50.57
N ALA A 16 -5.09 50.90 -51.76
CA ALA A 16 -5.48 49.50 -51.93
C ALA A 16 -4.38 48.53 -51.49
N ILE A 17 -3.12 48.83 -51.83
CA ILE A 17 -1.94 48.07 -51.38
C ILE A 17 -1.81 48.14 -49.85
N ASP A 18 -1.94 49.32 -49.25
CA ASP A 18 -1.87 49.51 -47.81
C ASP A 18 -2.98 48.73 -47.08
N ARG A 19 -4.20 48.73 -47.63
CA ARG A 19 -5.32 47.95 -47.08
C ARG A 19 -5.05 46.45 -47.16
N ALA A 20 -4.51 45.97 -48.28
CA ALA A 20 -4.13 44.58 -48.45
C ALA A 20 -3.01 44.15 -47.48
N ASN A 21 -2.02 45.02 -47.26
CA ASN A 21 -0.94 44.78 -46.31
C ASN A 21 -1.46 44.69 -44.87
N ARG A 22 -2.31 45.62 -44.43
CA ARG A 22 -2.93 45.58 -43.09
C ARG A 22 -3.76 44.31 -42.85
N LEU A 23 -4.45 43.81 -43.87
CA LEU A 23 -5.24 42.57 -43.75
C LEU A 23 -4.33 41.33 -43.63
N ARG A 24 -3.23 41.29 -44.40
CA ARG A 24 -2.22 40.22 -44.32
C ARG A 24 -1.57 40.21 -42.94
N GLU A 25 -1.22 41.37 -42.41
CA GLU A 25 -0.63 41.55 -41.09
C GLU A 25 -1.57 41.05 -39.98
N ARG A 26 -2.82 41.51 -39.95
CA ARG A 26 -3.84 41.01 -38.99
C ARG A 26 -4.02 39.50 -39.06
N THR A 27 -3.96 38.93 -40.25
CA THR A 27 -4.08 37.48 -40.44
C THR A 27 -2.85 36.75 -39.89
N ARG A 28 -1.65 37.29 -40.11
CA ARG A 28 -0.41 36.77 -39.53
C ARG A 28 -0.43 36.85 -38.02
N ASP A 29 -0.80 37.99 -37.45
CA ASP A 29 -0.90 38.20 -36.00
C ASP A 29 -1.88 37.21 -35.37
N ARG A 30 -3.06 37.02 -35.97
CA ARG A 30 -4.04 36.04 -35.50
C ARG A 30 -3.46 34.62 -35.50
N ARG A 31 -2.78 34.23 -36.58
CA ARG A 31 -2.13 32.91 -36.68
C ARG A 31 -1.01 32.75 -35.66
N GLN A 32 -0.21 33.78 -35.46
CA GLN A 32 0.87 33.77 -34.48
C GLN A 32 0.33 33.61 -33.06
N ARG A 33 -0.68 34.40 -32.67
CA ARG A 33 -1.34 34.28 -31.37
C ARG A 33 -1.98 32.90 -31.18
N SER A 34 -2.58 32.32 -32.23
CA SER A 34 -3.11 30.96 -32.18
C SER A 34 -2.01 29.94 -31.88
N ARG A 35 -0.89 30.02 -32.59
CA ARG A 35 0.25 29.11 -32.40
C ARG A 35 0.89 29.27 -31.03
N GLU A 36 1.03 30.49 -30.54
CA GLU A 36 1.55 30.76 -29.19
C GLU A 36 0.62 30.17 -28.13
N ARG A 37 -0.69 30.38 -28.27
CA ARG A 37 -1.69 29.77 -27.39
C ARG A 37 -1.65 28.25 -27.43
N GLU A 38 -1.58 27.65 -28.61
CA GLU A 38 -1.46 26.19 -28.78
C GLU A 38 -0.20 25.64 -28.11
N LYS A 39 0.94 26.33 -28.26
CA LYS A 39 2.19 25.96 -27.57
C LYS A 39 2.05 26.01 -26.05
N LEU A 40 1.44 27.07 -25.51
CA LEU A 40 1.21 27.21 -24.07
C LEU A 40 0.29 26.11 -23.54
N ILE A 41 -0.80 25.82 -24.27
CA ILE A 41 -1.74 24.75 -23.91
C ILE A 41 -1.03 23.39 -23.96
N ALA A 42 -0.23 23.12 -25.00
CA ALA A 42 0.50 21.87 -25.11
C ALA A 42 1.53 21.68 -23.99
N ALA A 43 2.24 22.75 -23.61
CA ALA A 43 3.17 22.72 -22.49
C ALA A 43 2.44 22.44 -21.16
N ALA A 44 1.35 23.17 -20.88
CA ALA A 44 0.56 22.96 -19.67
C ALA A 44 -0.09 21.57 -19.61
N ALA A 45 -0.56 21.04 -20.74
CA ALA A 45 -1.11 19.70 -20.82
C ALA A 45 -0.04 18.64 -20.54
N LYS A 46 1.20 18.84 -21.03
CA LYS A 46 2.32 17.97 -20.71
C LYS A 46 2.64 18.00 -19.21
N GLU A 47 2.79 19.19 -18.63
CA GLU A 47 3.05 19.35 -17.19
C GLU A 47 1.96 18.68 -16.34
N TYR A 48 0.69 18.82 -16.74
CA TYR A 48 -0.42 18.15 -16.07
C TYR A 48 -0.29 16.62 -16.12
N VAL A 49 0.01 16.04 -17.29
CA VAL A 49 0.18 14.59 -17.44
C VAL A 49 1.38 14.09 -16.63
N ASP A 50 2.51 14.80 -16.70
CA ASP A 50 3.71 14.47 -15.94
C ASP A 50 3.42 14.50 -14.43
N ALA A 51 2.66 15.50 -13.95
CA ALA A 51 2.24 15.59 -12.55
C ALA A 51 1.32 14.44 -12.13
N VAL A 52 0.35 14.06 -12.97
CA VAL A 52 -0.55 12.91 -12.70
C VAL A 52 0.27 11.63 -12.56
N GLN A 53 1.24 11.40 -13.45
CA GLN A 53 2.11 10.22 -13.39
C GLN A 53 2.99 10.24 -12.14
N ALA A 54 3.54 11.40 -11.77
CA ALA A 54 4.33 11.55 -10.55
C ALA A 54 3.52 11.27 -9.28
N ILE A 55 2.27 11.77 -9.22
CA ILE A 55 1.35 11.48 -8.10
C ILE A 55 1.08 9.98 -8.01
N ALA A 56 0.70 9.34 -9.12
CA ALA A 56 0.40 7.91 -9.14
C ALA A 56 1.62 7.07 -8.71
N ALA A 57 2.83 7.45 -9.14
CA ALA A 57 4.06 6.79 -8.71
C ALA A 57 4.33 6.95 -7.20
N ALA A 58 4.11 8.15 -6.67
CA ALA A 58 4.26 8.42 -5.24
C ALA A 58 3.24 7.64 -4.40
N GLU A 59 1.99 7.58 -4.84
CA GLU A 59 0.93 6.78 -4.18
C GLU A 59 1.28 5.29 -4.20
N ALA A 60 1.72 4.76 -5.34
CA ALA A 60 2.14 3.36 -5.43
C ALA A 60 3.34 3.05 -4.53
N SER A 61 4.31 3.96 -4.39
CA SER A 61 5.44 3.79 -3.45
C SER A 61 4.95 3.76 -2.00
N ARG A 62 4.16 4.78 -1.62
CA ARG A 62 3.56 4.88 -0.28
C ARG A 62 2.79 3.62 0.09
N ASP A 63 1.95 3.13 -0.80
CA ASP A 63 1.08 1.98 -0.51
C ASP A 63 1.89 0.68 -0.35
N ARG A 64 2.97 0.50 -1.14
CA ARG A 64 3.91 -0.61 -0.97
C ARG A 64 4.65 -0.53 0.37
N GLU A 65 5.15 0.64 0.74
CA GLU A 65 5.85 0.86 2.00
C GLU A 65 4.93 0.59 3.20
N ILE A 66 3.68 1.07 3.14
CA ILE A 66 2.67 0.79 4.16
C ILE A 66 2.38 -0.71 4.26
N ALA A 67 2.23 -1.41 3.13
CA ALA A 67 2.00 -2.85 3.12
C ALA A 67 3.17 -3.63 3.75
N GLN A 68 4.41 -3.23 3.45
CA GLN A 68 5.61 -3.82 4.04
C GLN A 68 5.67 -3.59 5.55
N LEU A 69 5.42 -2.37 6.02
CA LEU A 69 5.41 -2.04 7.44
C LEU A 69 4.33 -2.82 8.19
N ARG A 70 3.13 -2.97 7.61
CA ARG A 70 2.05 -3.80 8.19
C ARG A 70 2.48 -5.25 8.34
N ALA A 71 3.06 -5.85 7.30
CA ALA A 71 3.56 -7.22 7.35
C ALA A 71 4.65 -7.40 8.42
N GLN A 72 5.55 -6.41 8.58
CA GLN A 72 6.57 -6.43 9.63
C GLN A 72 5.95 -6.36 11.03
N ILE A 73 4.97 -5.49 11.23
CA ILE A 73 4.24 -5.36 12.51
C ILE A 73 3.55 -6.68 12.85
N GLU A 74 2.83 -7.28 11.89
CA GLU A 74 2.18 -8.58 12.07
C GLU A 74 3.20 -9.67 12.43
N GLY A 75 4.35 -9.71 11.76
CA GLY A 75 5.42 -10.66 12.07
C GLY A 75 6.05 -10.46 13.46
N VAL A 76 6.17 -9.22 13.94
CA VAL A 76 6.61 -8.93 15.32
C VAL A 76 5.55 -9.36 16.32
N GLN A 77 4.27 -9.04 16.06
CA GLN A 77 3.16 -9.41 16.92
C GLN A 77 3.01 -10.93 17.05
N ALA A 78 3.14 -11.67 15.96
CA ALA A 78 3.07 -13.14 15.97
C ALA A 78 4.20 -13.75 16.83
N ARG A 79 5.45 -13.30 16.62
CA ARG A 79 6.60 -13.76 17.43
C ARG A 79 6.44 -13.43 18.91
N ALA A 80 5.99 -12.21 19.23
CA ALA A 80 5.74 -11.82 20.62
C ALA A 80 4.61 -12.65 21.24
N ALA A 81 3.53 -12.93 20.50
CA ALA A 81 2.44 -13.76 20.97
C ALA A 81 2.90 -15.21 21.26
N GLU A 82 3.74 -15.78 20.39
CA GLU A 82 4.35 -17.10 20.60
C GLU A 82 5.23 -17.10 21.86
N GLU A 83 6.12 -16.11 21.99
CA GLU A 83 7.03 -16.01 23.14
C GLU A 83 6.27 -15.84 24.46
N ILE A 84 5.28 -14.94 24.50
CA ILE A 84 4.37 -14.79 25.64
C ILE A 84 3.65 -16.10 25.94
N GLY A 85 3.19 -16.82 24.89
CA GLY A 85 2.57 -18.13 25.02
C GLY A 85 3.48 -19.15 25.70
N ARG A 86 4.74 -19.25 25.26
CA ARG A 86 5.76 -20.13 25.87
C ARG A 86 6.02 -19.76 27.33
N HIS A 87 6.21 -18.47 27.64
CA HIS A 87 6.42 -18.04 29.02
C HIS A 87 5.23 -18.37 29.93
N ARG A 88 4.00 -18.17 29.44
CA ARG A 88 2.79 -18.53 30.19
C ARG A 88 2.68 -20.04 30.41
N ALA A 89 3.02 -20.86 29.42
CA ALA A 89 3.05 -22.31 29.56
C ALA A 89 4.09 -22.75 30.61
N ASN A 90 5.29 -22.18 30.55
CA ASN A 90 6.35 -22.45 31.53
C ASN A 90 5.94 -22.04 32.95
N GLN A 91 5.33 -20.86 33.12
CA GLN A 91 4.79 -20.41 34.41
C GLN A 91 3.71 -21.35 34.94
N ALA A 92 2.80 -21.80 34.07
CA ALA A 92 1.75 -22.75 34.44
C ALA A 92 2.32 -24.11 34.88
N ALA A 93 3.32 -24.63 34.15
CA ALA A 93 4.02 -25.86 34.49
C ALA A 93 4.76 -25.75 35.83
N ALA A 94 5.49 -24.64 36.06
CA ALA A 94 6.17 -24.37 37.31
C ALA A 94 5.19 -24.27 38.50
N GLY A 95 4.07 -23.54 38.33
CA GLY A 95 3.02 -23.46 39.36
C GLY A 95 2.40 -24.81 39.70
N ALA A 96 2.19 -25.67 38.69
CA ALA A 96 1.71 -27.03 38.90
C ALA A 96 2.73 -27.91 39.64
N LEU A 97 4.03 -27.77 39.34
CA LEU A 97 5.10 -28.49 40.05
C LEU A 97 5.18 -28.07 41.52
N ILE A 98 5.13 -26.76 41.80
CA ILE A 98 5.16 -26.25 43.19
C ILE A 98 3.96 -26.80 43.97
N ARG A 99 2.77 -26.82 43.37
CA ARG A 99 1.56 -27.37 44.00
C ARG A 99 1.65 -28.87 44.34
N GLN A 100 2.51 -29.61 43.67
CA GLN A 100 2.78 -31.02 44.04
C GLN A 100 3.58 -31.14 45.33
N HIS A 101 4.36 -30.12 45.69
CA HIS A 101 5.22 -30.11 46.87
C HIS A 101 4.67 -29.28 48.03
N GLU A 102 3.83 -28.28 47.76
CA GLU A 102 3.13 -27.45 48.73
C GLU A 102 1.65 -27.39 48.33
N PRO A 103 0.70 -28.01 49.05
CA PRO A 103 -0.70 -28.04 48.65
C PRO A 103 -1.49 -26.77 49.04
N ASP A 104 -0.95 -25.89 49.91
CA ASP A 104 -1.61 -24.65 50.29
C ASP A 104 -1.48 -23.57 49.21
N ASP A 105 -2.56 -23.34 48.46
CA ASP A 105 -2.64 -22.29 47.43
C ASP A 105 -2.29 -20.89 47.97
N ASN A 106 -2.48 -20.59 49.27
CA ASN A 106 -2.10 -19.30 49.85
C ASN A 106 -0.59 -19.19 50.05
N ALA A 107 0.05 -20.23 50.60
CA ALA A 107 1.50 -20.27 50.77
C ALA A 107 2.24 -20.19 49.43
N ILE A 108 1.73 -20.87 48.40
CA ILE A 108 2.28 -20.78 47.04
C ILE A 108 2.06 -19.39 46.44
N ALA A 109 0.89 -18.79 46.66
CA ALA A 109 0.59 -17.46 46.16
C ALA A 109 1.51 -16.40 46.78
N GLU A 110 1.80 -16.52 48.08
CA GLU A 110 2.77 -15.68 48.77
C GLU A 110 4.19 -15.90 48.22
N LEU A 111 4.62 -17.16 48.04
CA LEU A 111 5.92 -17.51 47.46
C LEU A 111 6.13 -16.98 46.04
N LEU A 112 5.08 -17.01 45.21
CA LEU A 112 5.12 -16.55 43.82
C LEU A 112 4.73 -15.07 43.65
N GLU A 113 4.60 -14.34 44.76
CA GLU A 113 4.17 -12.93 44.79
C GLU A 113 2.93 -12.67 43.92
N THR A 114 1.96 -13.59 43.99
CA THR A 114 0.76 -13.60 43.18
C THR A 114 -0.48 -13.73 44.04
N THR A 115 -1.65 -13.76 43.41
CA THR A 115 -2.91 -14.03 44.12
C THR A 115 -3.25 -15.52 44.04
N PRO A 116 -3.88 -16.11 45.07
CA PRO A 116 -4.36 -17.50 45.02
C PRO A 116 -5.30 -17.75 43.84
N ARG A 117 -6.05 -16.72 43.42
CA ARG A 117 -6.89 -16.77 42.22
C ARG A 117 -6.07 -16.91 40.95
N ALA A 118 -5.03 -16.10 40.76
CA ALA A 118 -4.16 -16.15 39.60
C ALA A 118 -3.39 -17.48 39.54
N LEU A 119 -2.93 -17.98 40.69
CA LEU A 119 -2.32 -19.30 40.80
C LEU A 119 -3.26 -20.42 40.32
N ARG A 120 -4.51 -20.46 40.82
CA ARG A 120 -5.51 -21.44 40.37
C ARG A 120 -5.77 -21.37 38.87
N GLN A 121 -5.78 -20.17 38.30
CA GLN A 121 -5.92 -19.99 36.85
C GLN A 121 -4.73 -20.56 36.07
N LEU A 122 -3.50 -20.33 36.55
CA LEU A 122 -2.28 -20.90 35.96
C LEU A 122 -2.29 -22.43 36.00
N VAL A 123 -2.60 -23.03 37.15
CA VAL A 123 -2.67 -24.49 37.30
C VAL A 123 -3.75 -25.09 36.39
N ALA A 124 -4.92 -24.46 36.31
CA ALA A 124 -5.99 -24.90 35.40
C ALA A 124 -5.63 -24.75 33.91
N ILE A 125 -4.71 -23.85 33.54
CA ILE A 125 -4.14 -23.76 32.19
C ILE A 125 -3.19 -24.93 31.95
N ALA A 126 -2.30 -25.25 32.89
CA ALA A 126 -1.40 -26.41 32.79
C ALA A 126 -2.16 -27.73 32.67
N ASP A 127 -3.21 -27.93 33.47
CA ASP A 127 -4.04 -29.14 33.42
C ASP A 127 -4.74 -29.32 32.06
N ARG A 128 -5.20 -28.22 31.46
CA ARG A 128 -5.79 -28.24 30.11
C ARG A 128 -4.77 -28.47 29.01
N GLY A 129 -3.54 -27.96 29.17
CA GLY A 129 -2.42 -28.25 28.28
C GLY A 129 -2.07 -29.73 28.26
N ARG A 130 -1.87 -30.33 29.45
CA ARG A 130 -1.60 -31.77 29.59
C ARG A 130 -2.69 -32.64 28.99
N LYS A 131 -3.97 -32.30 29.22
CA LYS A 131 -5.10 -33.05 28.68
C LYS A 131 -5.18 -33.01 27.15
N ARG A 132 -4.72 -31.93 26.51
CA ARG A 132 -4.66 -31.80 25.05
C ARG A 132 -3.51 -32.60 24.44
N GLU A 133 -2.33 -32.60 25.07
CA GLU A 133 -1.18 -33.43 24.63
C GLU A 133 -1.49 -34.93 24.74
N SER A 134 -2.27 -35.35 25.74
CA SER A 134 -2.74 -36.74 25.87
C SER A 134 -3.86 -37.13 24.88
N GLN A 135 -4.36 -36.19 24.06
CA GLN A 135 -5.45 -36.38 23.10
C GLN A 135 -5.02 -36.26 21.63
N GLU A 136 -3.73 -36.10 21.30
CA GLU A 136 -3.29 -36.27 19.91
C GLU A 136 -3.55 -37.72 19.45
N PRO A 137 -4.42 -37.93 18.45
CA PRO A 137 -4.76 -39.26 17.99
C PRO A 137 -3.61 -39.82 17.17
N SER A 138 -3.24 -41.04 17.52
CA SER A 138 -2.58 -42.00 16.65
C SER A 138 -3.33 -42.10 15.31
N ILE A 139 -2.91 -41.33 14.30
CA ILE A 139 -3.19 -41.70 12.92
C ILE A 139 -2.12 -42.70 12.53
N SER A 140 -2.45 -43.97 12.80
CA SER A 140 -1.74 -45.13 12.30
C SER A 140 -1.68 -45.08 10.79
N ALA A 141 -0.47 -45.26 10.27
CA ALA A 141 -0.26 -45.77 8.93
C ALA A 141 -1.03 -47.09 8.74
N ALA A 142 -1.78 -47.18 7.64
CA ALA A 142 -1.98 -48.37 6.79
C ALA A 142 -3.19 -48.12 5.85
N ASP A 143 -3.01 -48.56 4.61
CA ASP A 143 -3.97 -48.71 3.51
C ASP A 143 -4.28 -47.40 2.73
N ASP A 144 -4.05 -47.27 1.43
CA ASP A 144 -3.88 -48.30 0.41
C ASP A 144 -3.06 -47.77 -0.79
N LEU A 145 -2.12 -48.60 -1.25
CA LEU A 145 -1.64 -48.58 -2.63
C LEU A 145 -2.82 -48.91 -3.54
N THR A 146 -2.97 -48.20 -4.65
CA THR A 146 -3.36 -48.74 -5.96
C THR A 146 -3.19 -47.61 -6.99
N ASP A 147 -2.15 -47.68 -7.80
CA ASP A 147 -2.18 -48.26 -9.15
C ASP A 147 -2.95 -47.37 -10.15
N ALA A 148 -2.20 -46.55 -10.88
CA ALA A 148 -2.55 -46.07 -12.22
C ALA A 148 -1.31 -45.47 -12.92
N GLU A 149 -0.22 -46.23 -12.97
CA GLU A 149 0.55 -46.30 -14.21
C GLU A 149 -0.14 -47.38 -15.06
N GLU A 150 -0.74 -47.01 -16.19
CA GLU A 150 -0.73 -47.79 -17.43
C GLU A 150 -1.54 -47.07 -18.51
N HIS A 151 -0.83 -46.77 -19.61
CA HIS A 151 -1.30 -46.90 -21.00
C HIS A 151 -2.46 -46.01 -21.50
N HIS A 152 -2.48 -45.45 -22.72
CA HIS A 152 -1.85 -45.80 -23.99
C HIS A 152 -2.11 -44.64 -24.98
N HIS A 153 -1.17 -44.46 -25.92
CA HIS A 153 -1.33 -43.94 -27.30
C HIS A 153 -1.69 -42.46 -27.57
#